data_AF-A0A7J6WPT6-F1
#
_entry.id   AF-A0A7J6WPT6-F1
#
_cell.length_a   1.000
_cell.length_b   1.000
_cell.length_c   1.000
_cell.angle_alpha   90.00
_cell.angle_beta   90.00
_cell.angle_gamma   90.00
#
_symmetry.space_group_name_H-M   'P 1'
#
loop_
_entity.id
_entity.type
_entity.pdbx_description
1 polymer ?
#
loop_
_entity_poly.entity_id
_entity_poly.type
_entity_poly.pdbx_seq_one_letter_code
_entity_poly.pdbx_strand_id
1 'polypeptide(L)' 'MELFHQMRTCGPAPNDVTFIAILSACAHAGLVREGREVLTFMKQHYKIVPRVEHHAIWTAMLGACKMHKNYDLG' A
#
# COMPACT_ATOMS: atom_id res chain seq x y z
N MET A 1 7.48 6.95 2.95
CA MET A 1 7.59 6.63 1.50
C MET A 1 9.03 6.70 0.99
N GLU A 2 9.88 7.60 1.49
CA GLU A 2 11.26 7.76 1.02
C GLU A 2 12.10 6.47 1.06
N LEU A 3 12.03 5.70 2.15
CA LEU A 3 12.69 4.40 2.25
C LEU A 3 12.22 3.41 1.18
N PHE A 4 10.92 3.40 0.87
CA PHE A 4 10.38 2.56 -0.20
C PHE A 4 10.92 2.99 -1.57
N HIS A 5 11.06 4.29 -1.83
CA HIS A 5 11.69 4.78 -3.05
C HIS A 5 13.16 4.34 -3.16
N GLN A 6 13.93 4.42 -2.08
CA GLN A 6 15.31 3.94 -2.05
C GLN A 6 15.40 2.42 -2.29
N MET A 7 14.53 1.63 -1.66
CA MET A 7 14.45 0.17 -1.88
C MET A 7 14.09 -0.19 -3.34
N ARG A 8 13.41 0.71 -4.06
CA ARG A 8 13.10 0.52 -5.49
C ARG A 8 14.27 0.84 -6.41
N THR A 9 15.13 1.78 -6.04
CA THR A 9 16.19 2.30 -6.93
C THR A 9 17.57 1.73 -6.66
N CYS A 10 17.92 1.51 -5.39
CA CYS A 10 19.28 1.18 -4.98
C CYS A 10 19.39 0.34 -3.68
N GLY A 11 18.26 -0.05 -3.08
CA GLY A 11 18.20 -0.80 -1.84
C GLY A 11 17.79 -2.27 -2.02
N PRO A 12 17.72 -3.03 -0.90
CA PRO A 12 17.25 -4.40 -0.93
C PRO A 12 15.79 -4.47 -1.39
N ALA A 13 15.44 -5.55 -2.10
CA ALA A 13 14.10 -5.77 -2.58
C ALA A 13 13.09 -5.83 -1.42
N PRO A 14 12.01 -5.03 -1.46
CA PRO A 14 10.88 -5.16 -0.54
C PRO A 14 10.30 -6.57 -0.56
N ASN A 15 9.96 -7.10 0.61
CA ASN A 15 9.30 -8.39 0.80
C ASN A 15 7.87 -8.22 1.36
N ASP A 16 7.15 -9.32 1.55
CA ASP A 16 5.78 -9.33 2.11
C ASP A 16 5.64 -8.44 3.37
N VAL A 17 6.54 -8.59 4.34
CA VAL A 17 6.51 -7.81 5.60
C VAL A 17 6.72 -6.31 5.34
N THR A 18 7.60 -5.97 4.39
CA THR A 18 7.85 -4.57 4.00
C THR A 18 6.59 -3.94 3.42
N PHE A 19 5.87 -4.67 2.57
CA PHE A 19 4.62 -4.19 1.98
C PHE A 19 3.51 -4.02 3.01
N ILE A 20 3.39 -4.93 3.97
CA ILE A 20 2.45 -4.79 5.11
C ILE A 20 2.72 -3.51 5.90
N ALA A 21 3.98 -3.25 6.23
CA ALA A 21 4.37 -2.06 6.98
C ALA A 21 4.06 -0.76 6.21
N ILE A 22 4.37 -0.71 4.91
CA ILE A 22 4.11 0.46 4.06
C ILE A 22 2.60 0.70 3.90
N LEU A 23 1.83 -0.35 3.61
CA LEU A 23 0.37 -0.24 3.46
C LEU A 23 -0.29 0.21 4.78
N SER A 24 0.18 -0.30 5.92
CA SER A 24 -0.32 0.10 7.24
C SER A 24 -0.05 1.58 7.52
N ALA A 25 1.16 2.05 7.21
CA ALA A 25 1.50 3.46 7.34
C ALA A 25 0.65 4.35 6.41
N CYS A 26 0.41 3.91 5.17
CA CYS A 26 -0.50 4.61 4.27
C CYS A 26 -1.93 4.66 4.82
N ALA A 27 -2.40 3.57 5.43
CA ALA A 27 -3.75 3.49 5.98
C ALA A 27 -3.92 4.47 7.15
N HIS A 28 -2.95 4.51 8.05
CA HIS A 28 -2.93 5.44 9.18
C HIS A 28 -2.88 6.90 8.73
N ALA A 29 -2.12 7.20 7.66
CA ALA A 29 -1.97 8.54 7.12
C ALA A 29 -3.12 8.96 6.16
N GLY A 30 -4.07 8.08 5.87
CA GLY A 30 -5.15 8.36 4.90
C GLY A 30 -4.69 8.45 3.44
N LEU A 31 -3.51 7.91 3.11
CA LEU A 31 -2.86 8.00 1.80
C LEU A 31 -3.34 6.89 0.85
N VAL A 32 -4.59 6.99 0.36
CA VAL A 32 -5.22 5.93 -0.44
C VAL A 32 -4.55 5.73 -1.79
N ARG A 33 -4.14 6.83 -2.44
CA ARG A 33 -3.56 6.77 -3.78
C ARG A 33 -2.22 6.03 -3.73
N GLU A 34 -1.40 6.40 -2.75
CA GLU A 34 -0.11 5.80 -2.44
C GLU A 34 -0.27 4.33 -2.04
N GLY A 35 -1.26 4.01 -1.20
CA GLY A 35 -1.58 2.62 -0.84
C GLY A 35 -1.92 1.77 -2.07
N ARG A 36 -2.70 2.31 -3.02
CA ARG A 36 -3.04 1.62 -4.28
C ARG A 36 -1.81 1.41 -5.16
N GLU A 37 -0.97 2.42 -5.29
CA GLU A 37 0.29 2.35 -6.06
C GLU A 37 1.20 1.25 -5.50
N VAL A 38 1.37 1.19 -4.18
CA VAL A 38 2.17 0.17 -3.49
C VAL A 38 1.62 -1.24 -3.77
N LEU A 39 0.30 -1.43 -3.67
CA LEU A 39 -0.36 -2.72 -3.87
C LEU A 39 -0.26 -3.20 -5.34
N THR A 40 -0.26 -2.26 -6.28
CA THR A 40 -0.05 -2.53 -7.71
C THR A 40 1.41 -2.89 -7.99
N PHE A 41 2.35 -2.12 -7.42
CA PHE A 41 3.78 -2.31 -7.59
C PHE A 41 4.26 -3.67 -7.07
N MET A 42 3.73 -4.10 -5.92
CA MET A 42 3.98 -5.41 -5.33
C MET A 42 3.66 -6.56 -6.30
N LYS A 43 2.49 -6.50 -6.98
CA LYS A 43 2.06 -7.50 -7.95
C LYS A 43 2.91 -7.48 -9.23
N GLN A 44 3.12 -6.28 -9.79
CA GLN A 44 3.69 -6.14 -11.13
C GLN A 44 5.20 -6.35 -11.15
N HIS A 45 5.92 -5.74 -10.19
CA HIS A 45 7.38 -5.71 -10.17
C HIS A 45 8.01 -6.78 -9.30
N TYR A 46 7.40 -7.13 -8.16
CA TYR A 46 7.96 -8.12 -7.24
C TYR A 46 7.30 -9.50 -7.33
N LYS A 47 6.24 -9.63 -8.14
CA LYS A 47 5.46 -10.87 -8.31
C LYS A 47 4.93 -11.43 -6.99
N ILE A 48 4.76 -10.57 -5.99
CA ILE A 48 4.21 -10.93 -4.69
C ILE A 48 2.69 -10.85 -4.78
N VAL A 49 2.03 -11.97 -4.48
CA VAL A 49 0.57 -12.06 -4.46
C VAL A 49 0.08 -11.50 -3.13
N PRO A 50 -0.81 -10.48 -3.13
CA PRO A 50 -1.36 -9.96 -1.87
C PRO A 50 -2.10 -11.05 -1.11
N ARG A 51 -1.68 -11.23 0.13
CA ARG A 51 -2.32 -12.15 1.08
C ARG A 51 -3.44 -11.43 1.83
N VAL A 52 -4.16 -12.19 2.67
CA VAL A 52 -5.29 -11.70 3.48
C VAL A 52 -4.93 -10.42 4.25
N GLU A 53 -3.74 -10.35 4.82
CA GLU A 53 -3.25 -9.20 5.58
C GLU A 53 -3.17 -7.92 4.72
N HIS A 54 -2.61 -8.02 3.52
CA HIS A 54 -2.51 -6.89 2.58
C HIS A 54 -3.91 -6.42 2.13
N HIS A 55 -4.81 -7.37 1.88
CA HIS A 55 -6.19 -7.06 1.50
C HIS A 55 -7.00 -6.44 2.63
N ALA A 56 -6.80 -6.89 3.87
CA ALA A 56 -7.45 -6.34 5.07
C ALA A 56 -7.03 -4.88 5.31
N ILE A 57 -5.76 -4.54 5.08
CA ILE A 57 -5.27 -3.16 5.20
C ILE A 57 -5.91 -2.27 4.12
N TRP A 58 -6.01 -2.77 2.88
CA TRP A 58 -6.66 -2.02 1.79
C TRP A 58 -8.15 -1.79 2.04
N THR A 59 -8.90 -2.80 2.49
CA THR A 59 -10.32 -2.63 2.83
C THR A 59 -10.53 -1.71 4.02
N ALA A 60 -9.68 -1.79 5.05
CA ALA A 60 -9.71 -0.86 6.18
C ALA A 60 -9.43 0.58 5.75
N MET A 61 -8.44 0.78 4.87
CA MET A 61 -8.10 2.09 4.29
C MET A 61 -9.27 2.68 3.49
N LEU A 62 -9.95 1.88 2.66
CA LEU A 62 -11.15 2.33 1.93
C LEU A 62 -12.33 2.62 2.86
N GLY A 63 -12.52 1.82 3.91
CA GLY A 63 -13.53 2.03 4.93
C GLY A 63 -13.33 3.35 5.66
N ALA A 64 -12.09 3.66 6.05
CA ALA A 64 -11.72 4.93 6.66
C ALA A 64 -11.98 6.11 5.73
N CYS A 65 -11.65 6.01 4.43
CA CYS A 65 -11.88 7.11 3.50
C CYS A 65 -13.35 7.35 3.13
N LYS A 66 -14.20 6.32 3.16
CA LYS A 66 -15.67 6.49 3.02
C LYS A 66 -16.26 7.34 4.15
N MET A 67 -15.66 7.32 5.34
CA MET A 67 -16.08 8.17 6.47
C MET A 67 -15.74 9.66 6.25
N HIS A 68 -14.79 9.98 5.34
CA HIS A 68 -14.35 11.36 5.03
C HIS A 68 -14.97 11.96 3.75
N LYS A 69 -15.98 11.31 3.12
CA LYS A 69 -16.69 11.80 1.92
C LYS A 69 -15.81 12.20 0.72
N ASN A 70 -14.68 11.54 0.48
CA ASN A 70 -13.91 11.77 -0.75
C ASN A 70 -14.43 10.84 -1.87
N TYR A 71 -15.32 11.37 -2.72
CA TYR A 71 -16.10 10.63 -3.73
C TYR A 71 -15.38 10.41 -5.08
N ASP A 72 -14.05 10.53 -5.13
CA ASP A 72 -13.29 10.41 -6.38
C ASP A 72 -12.34 9.22 -6.35
N LEU A 73 -12.92 8.01 -6.44
CA LEU A 73 -12.21 6.79 -6.84
C LEU A 73 -13.13 5.91 -7.71
N GLY A 74 -13.73 6.54 -8.72
CA GLY A 74 -14.37 5.90 -9.87
C GLY A 74 -13.39 5.75 -11.02
#